data_AF-A0A2G9ZWS0-F1
#
_entry.id   AF-A0A2G9ZWS0-F1
#
_cell.length_a   1.000
_cell.length_b   1.000
_cell.length_c   1.000
_cell.angle_alpha   90.00
_cell.angle_beta   90.00
_cell.angle_gamma   90.00
#
_symmetry.space_group_name_H-M   'P 1'
#
loop_
_entity.id
_entity.type
_entity.pdbx_description
1 polymer ?
#
loop_
_entity_poly.entity_id
_entity_poly.type
_entity_poly.pdbx_seq_one_letter_code
_entity_poly.pdbx_strand_id
1 'polypeptide(L)'
;MKEVYFPELSDKIVLIYLSNRTSEETVVLENASFQIQGDKTFLVGRIAEGTTPNDWASGVSTAISWDSIEQYLVFDSLQEYMDRIARSYTGENFN
;
A
#
# COMPACT_ATOMS: atom_id res chain seq x y z
N MET A 1 7.00 -26.74 -11.95
CA MET A 1 6.48 -25.36 -11.92
C MET A 1 6.71 -24.83 -10.51
N LYS A 2 7.23 -23.60 -10.35
CA LYS A 2 7.27 -22.99 -9.01
C LYS A 2 5.83 -22.58 -8.66
N GLU A 3 5.34 -22.99 -7.50
CA GLU A 3 4.08 -22.46 -6.98
C GLU A 3 4.25 -20.96 -6.73
N VAL A 4 3.34 -20.16 -7.28
CA VAL A 4 3.29 -18.72 -7.03
C VAL A 4 2.47 -18.55 -5.76
N TYR A 5 3.14 -18.17 -4.67
CA TYR A 5 2.49 -17.85 -3.41
C TYR A 5 2.16 -16.36 -3.37
N PHE A 6 0.90 -16.04 -3.14
CA PHE A 6 0.45 -14.69 -2.84
C PHE A 6 0.05 -14.61 -1.36
N PRO A 7 0.51 -13.57 -0.62
CA PRO A 7 0.06 -13.38 0.75
C PRO A 7 -1.43 -13.00 0.79
N GLU A 8 -2.11 -13.39 1.86
CA GLU A 8 -3.44 -12.89 2.19
C GLU A 8 -3.32 -11.48 2.78
N LEU A 9 -3.95 -10.50 2.13
CA LEU A 9 -3.84 -9.07 2.46
C LEU A 9 -5.21 -8.41 2.70
N SER A 10 -6.29 -9.20 2.72
CA SER A 10 -7.67 -8.69 2.75
C SER A 10 -8.03 -8.02 4.08
N ASP A 11 -7.39 -8.40 5.18
CA ASP A 11 -7.56 -7.84 6.52
C ASP A 11 -6.39 -6.94 6.95
N LYS A 12 -5.53 -6.55 6.01
CA LYS A 12 -4.30 -5.80 6.28
C LYS A 12 -4.34 -4.40 5.70
N ILE A 13 -3.41 -3.58 6.19
CA ILE A 13 -3.00 -2.33 5.55
C ILE A 13 -1.68 -2.54 4.83
N VAL A 14 -1.59 -2.09 3.59
CA VAL A 14 -0.44 -2.33 2.72
C VAL A 14 0.11 -1.00 2.20
N LEU A 15 1.30 -0.61 2.64
CA LEU A 15 2.04 0.52 2.07
C LEU A 15 2.87 0.02 0.88
N ILE A 16 2.79 0.69 -0.26
CA ILE A 16 3.39 0.26 -1.52
C ILE A 16 4.35 1.33 -2.03
N TYR A 17 5.57 0.91 -2.35
CA TYR A 17 6.58 1.69 -3.05
C TYR A 17 6.61 1.27 -4.52
N LEU A 18 6.48 2.24 -5.43
CA LEU A 18 6.43 2.00 -6.86
C LEU A 18 7.81 2.21 -7.51
N SER A 19 8.23 1.27 -8.34
CA SER A 19 9.58 1.24 -8.96
C SER A 19 9.87 2.37 -9.95
N ASN A 20 8.83 3.05 -10.47
CA ASN A 20 8.95 4.07 -11.51
C ASN A 20 8.49 5.47 -11.06
N ARG A 21 8.37 5.70 -9.76
CA ARG A 21 7.97 7.01 -9.20
C ARG A 21 9.07 7.54 -8.29
N THR A 22 9.09 8.86 -8.08
CA THR A 22 9.95 9.46 -7.06
C THR A 22 9.62 8.81 -5.71
N SER A 23 10.64 8.51 -4.90
CA SER A 23 10.56 7.71 -3.67
C SER A 23 9.58 8.20 -2.60
N GLU A 24 9.01 9.40 -2.77
CA GLU A 24 8.01 10.00 -1.88
C GLU A 24 6.58 9.58 -2.22
N GLU A 25 6.33 9.01 -3.41
CA GLU A 25 5.00 8.57 -3.80
C GLU A 25 4.74 7.13 -3.35
N THR A 26 4.06 7.00 -2.21
CA THR A 26 3.57 5.71 -1.71
C THR A 26 2.06 5.59 -1.89
N VAL A 27 1.56 4.36 -1.97
CA VAL A 27 0.12 4.08 -1.95
C VAL A 27 -0.19 3.19 -0.76
N VAL A 28 -1.21 3.56 0.02
CA VAL A 28 -1.67 2.73 1.14
C VAL A 28 -3.02 2.13 0.80
N LEU A 29 -3.08 0.80 0.80
CA LEU A 29 -4.30 0.05 0.53
C LEU A 29 -4.85 -0.62 1.78
N GLU A 30 -6.17 -0.65 1.88
CA GLU A 30 -6.94 -1.59 2.69
C GLU A 30 -7.67 -2.59 1.79
N ASN A 31 -8.08 -3.73 2.36
CA ASN A 31 -8.87 -4.75 1.65
C ASN A 31 -8.18 -5.23 0.36
N ALA A 32 -6.86 -5.42 0.41
CA ALA A 32 -6.07 -5.71 -0.77
C ALA A 32 -6.13 -7.20 -1.16
N SER A 33 -6.19 -7.48 -2.45
CA SER A 33 -6.22 -8.84 -3.01
C SER A 33 -5.55 -8.90 -4.37
N PHE A 34 -4.98 -10.05 -4.71
CA PHE A 34 -4.38 -10.28 -6.02
C PHE A 34 -5.45 -10.64 -7.04
N GLN A 35 -5.44 -9.99 -8.19
CA GLN A 35 -6.37 -10.23 -9.30
C GLN A 35 -5.62 -10.28 -10.63
N ILE A 36 -6.09 -11.12 -11.55
CA ILE A 36 -5.62 -11.12 -12.94
C ILE A 36 -6.57 -10.24 -13.76
N GLN A 37 -6.03 -9.20 -14.40
CA GLN A 37 -6.78 -8.32 -15.30
C GLN A 37 -5.99 -8.19 -16.61
N GLY A 38 -6.59 -8.62 -17.73
CA GLY A 38 -5.92 -8.57 -19.04
C GLY A 38 -4.55 -9.27 -19.06
N ASP A 39 -4.50 -10.50 -18.55
CA ASP A 39 -3.30 -11.35 -18.47
C ASP A 39 -2.14 -10.78 -17.62
N LYS A 40 -2.42 -9.78 -16.78
CA LYS A 40 -1.45 -9.22 -15.83
C LYS A 40 -1.96 -9.34 -14.40
N THR A 41 -1.03 -9.50 -13.47
CA THR A 41 -1.33 -9.50 -12.03
C THR A 41 -1.40 -8.08 -11.51
N PHE A 42 -2.46 -7.80 -10.77
CA PHE A 42 -2.68 -6.55 -10.06
C PHE A 42 -2.92 -6.82 -8.58
N LEU A 43 -2.37 -5.96 -7.72
CA LEU A 43 -2.81 -5.82 -6.35
C LEU A 43 -3.95 -4.79 -6.33
N VAL A 44 -5.15 -5.24 -5.98
CA VAL A 44 -6.38 -4.45 -6.02
C VAL A 44 -6.87 -4.23 -4.60
N GLY A 45 -7.14 -2.98 -4.25
CA GLY A 45 -7.65 -2.62 -2.92
C GLY A 45 -8.34 -1.26 -2.95
N ARG A 46 -8.58 -0.68 -1.77
CA ARG A 46 -9.11 0.68 -1.63
C ARG A 46 -8.05 1.55 -0.96
N ILE A 47 -7.95 2.82 -1.38
CA ILE A 47 -7.06 3.77 -0.72
C ILE A 47 -7.50 3.96 0.73
N ALA A 48 -6.60 3.75 1.67
CA ALA A 48 -6.88 3.88 3.10
C ALA A 48 -7.10 5.35 3.50
N GLU A 49 -7.99 5.59 4.46
CA GLU A 49 -8.26 6.92 5.01
C GLU A 49 -7.03 7.52 5.72
N GLY A 50 -6.85 8.84 5.60
CA GLY A 50 -5.74 9.59 6.19
C GLY A 50 -4.41 9.42 5.48
N THR A 51 -4.38 8.79 4.30
CA THR A 51 -3.12 8.44 3.60
C THR A 51 -2.86 9.26 2.34
N THR A 52 -3.77 10.18 1.99
CA THR A 52 -3.61 11.09 0.86
C THR A 52 -3.90 12.54 1.26
N PRO A 53 -3.38 13.55 0.54
CA PRO A 53 -3.64 14.95 0.88
C PRO A 53 -5.15 15.27 0.87
N ASN A 54 -5.68 15.73 2.00
CA ASN A 54 -7.11 15.99 2.19
C ASN A 54 -8.03 14.79 1.86
N ASP A 55 -7.50 13.56 1.89
CA ASP A 55 -8.23 12.33 1.62
C ASP A 55 -8.99 12.28 0.29
N TRP A 56 -8.49 13.01 -0.72
CA TRP A 56 -9.19 13.16 -2.01
C TRP A 56 -9.48 11.82 -2.71
N ALA A 57 -8.67 10.79 -2.44
CA ALA A 57 -8.82 9.45 -3.01
C ALA A 57 -9.26 8.40 -1.99
N SER A 58 -9.55 8.78 -0.74
CA SER A 58 -9.93 7.83 0.32
C SER A 58 -11.14 6.98 -0.10
N GLY A 59 -11.04 5.66 0.14
CA GLY A 59 -12.07 4.69 -0.18
C GLY A 59 -12.24 4.37 -1.67
N VAL A 60 -11.52 5.04 -2.57
CA VAL A 60 -11.52 4.76 -4.02
C VAL A 60 -10.82 3.43 -4.28
N SER A 61 -11.46 2.58 -5.08
CA SER A 61 -10.83 1.34 -5.56
C SER A 61 -9.72 1.64 -6.56
N THR A 62 -8.59 0.97 -6.40
CA THR A 62 -7.43 1.10 -7.29
C THR A 62 -6.79 -0.25 -7.57
N ALA A 63 -6.08 -0.35 -8.68
CA ALA A 63 -5.36 -1.52 -9.12
C ALA A 63 -3.92 -1.15 -9.47
N ILE A 64 -2.96 -1.77 -8.78
CA ILE A 64 -1.52 -1.54 -8.98
C ILE A 64 -0.93 -2.76 -9.66
N SER A 65 -0.26 -2.57 -10.80
CA SER A 65 0.39 -3.67 -11.49
C SER A 65 1.49 -4.26 -10.60
N TRP A 66 1.49 -5.58 -10.42
CA TRP A 66 2.48 -6.25 -9.57
C TRP A 66 3.92 -5.97 -10.01
N ASP A 67 4.14 -5.91 -11.32
CA ASP A 67 5.45 -5.61 -11.92
C ASP A 67 5.95 -4.18 -11.65
N SER A 68 5.07 -3.30 -11.14
CA SER A 68 5.41 -1.92 -10.78
C SER A 68 5.70 -1.73 -9.28
N ILE A 69 5.55 -2.76 -8.46
CA ILE A 69 5.83 -2.72 -7.03
C ILE A 69 7.30 -3.04 -6.79
N GLU A 70 8.02 -2.12 -6.15
CA GLU A 70 9.41 -2.33 -5.72
C GLU A 70 9.47 -2.98 -4.34
N GLN A 71 8.65 -2.48 -3.42
CA GLN A 71 8.55 -2.96 -2.06
C GLN A 71 7.12 -2.71 -1.55
N TYR A 72 6.66 -3.56 -0.64
CA TYR A 72 5.48 -3.27 0.16
C TYR A 72 5.71 -3.64 1.63
N LEU A 73 5.07 -2.89 2.53
CA LEU A 73 5.00 -3.17 3.96
C LEU A 73 3.57 -3.55 4.32
N VAL A 74 3.43 -4.49 5.25
CA VAL A 74 2.13 -4.98 5.71
C VAL A 74 1.98 -4.63 7.19
N PHE A 75 0.83 -4.08 7.55
CA PHE A 75 0.44 -3.73 8.90
C PHE A 75 -0.88 -4.45 9.25
N ASP A 76 -1.06 -4.78 10.52
CA ASP A 76 -2.25 -5.49 10.99
C ASP A 76 -3.48 -4.58 11.07
N SER A 77 -3.30 -3.26 11.14
CA SER A 77 -4.40 -2.30 11.18
C SER A 77 -3.99 -0.90 10.73
N LEU A 78 -4.99 -0.06 10.40
CA LEU A 78 -4.77 1.35 10.10
C LEU A 78 -4.17 2.11 11.28
N GLN A 79 -4.59 1.77 12.50
CA GLN A 79 -4.03 2.37 13.71
C GLN A 79 -2.52 2.08 13.83
N GLU A 80 -2.11 0.84 13.60
CA GLU A 80 -0.69 0.48 13.65
C GLU A 80 0.14 1.25 12.61
N TYR A 81 -0.38 1.37 11.39
CA TYR A 81 0.23 2.18 10.36
C TYR A 81 0.38 3.65 10.81
N MET A 82 -0.70 4.27 11.30
CA MET A 82 -0.69 5.67 11.74
C MET A 82 0.27 5.91 12.90
N ASP A 83 0.33 5.00 13.87
CA ASP A 83 1.25 5.09 15.01
C ASP A 83 2.72 5.06 14.57
N ARG A 84 3.04 4.29 13.53
CA ARG A 84 4.41 4.20 12.97
C ARG A 84 4.78 5.42 12.16
N ILE A 85 3.86 5.96 11.36
CA ILE A 85 4.05 7.21 10.62
C ILE A 85 4.20 8.40 11.57
N ALA A 86 3.41 8.48 12.65
CA ALA A 86 3.56 9.53 13.63
C ALA A 86 4.99 9.57 14.23
N ARG A 87 5.60 8.40 14.44
CA ARG A 87 7.00 8.30 14.92
C ARG A 87 8.01 8.87 13.93
N SER A 88 7.81 8.70 12.62
CA SER A 88 8.73 9.24 11.62
C SER A 88 8.75 10.77 11.63
N TYR A 89 7.60 11.42 11.81
CA TYR A 89 7.53 12.89 11.90
C TYR A 89 8.09 13.44 13.21
N THR A 90 7.99 12.70 14.33
CA THR A 90 8.58 13.15 15.61
C THR A 90 10.11 13.06 15.63
N GLY A 91 10.72 12.23 14.77
CA GLY A 91 12.17 12.07 14.66
C GLY A 91 12.89 13.20 13.92
N GLU A 92 12.19 13.98 13.09
CA GLU A 92 12.78 15.12 12.35
C GLU A 92 13.06 16.35 13.23
N ASN A 93 12.63 16.34 14.50
CA ASN A 93 12.88 17.43 15.47
C ASN A 93 14.14 17.21 16.33
N PHE A 94 14.97 16.21 16.04
CA PHE A 94 16.26 15.99 16.72
C PHE A 94 17.40 15.97 15.70
N ASN A 95 17.68 17.12 15.08
CA ASN A 95 18.98 17.47 14.50
C ASN A 95 19.26 18.96 14.72
#